data_AF-A0A2M6ITT5-F1
#
_entry.id   AF-A0A2M6ITT5-F1
#
_cell.length_a   1.000
_cell.length_b   1.000
_cell.length_c   1.000
_cell.angle_alpha   90.00
_cell.angle_beta   90.00
_cell.angle_gamma   90.00
#
_symmetry.space_group_name_H-M   'P 1'
#
loop_
_entity.id
_entity.type
_entity.pdbx_description
1 polymer ?
#
loop_
_entity_poly.entity_id
_entity_poly.type
_entity_poly.pdbx_seq_one_letter_code
_entity_poly.pdbx_strand_id
1 'polypeptide(L)'
;MRARVAIFVIGLFILLFTSFQIKTKGELLGVVITPTFTPSPTPTPTNIPTPTNTPTPTSMPISEFENYFDQYAKQYEIDKDQLKKIAYCESGGHPGAANGEYGGMFQFTSETWLSTRSQMGADTNPDLRFGAKESIETAAFRISHGGINAWANCK
;
A
#
# COMPACT_ATOMS: atom_id res chain seq x y z
N MET A 1 -59.41 -19.37 1.44
CA MET A 1 -59.65 -20.83 1.32
C MET A 1 -58.85 -21.30 0.10
N ARG A 2 -57.90 -22.24 0.08
CA ARG A 2 -57.42 -23.32 0.97
C ARG A 2 -55.89 -23.44 0.80
N ALA A 3 -55.20 -23.81 1.87
CA ALA A 3 -53.79 -24.22 1.88
C ALA A 3 -53.63 -25.74 1.71
N ARG A 4 -52.49 -26.18 1.14
CA ARG A 4 -51.70 -27.43 1.35
C ARG A 4 -50.32 -27.11 0.72
N VAL A 5 -49.18 -26.90 1.39
CA VAL A 5 -48.35 -27.66 2.35
C VAL A 5 -48.06 -29.11 1.95
N ALA A 6 -46.77 -29.38 1.70
CA ALA A 6 -45.93 -30.54 2.06
C ALA A 6 -45.02 -31.02 0.89
N ILE A 7 -43.76 -31.49 1.02
CA ILE A 7 -42.80 -31.74 2.10
C ILE A 7 -41.42 -32.02 1.43
N PHE A 8 -40.35 -31.53 2.07
CA PHE A 8 -38.95 -31.95 2.19
C PHE A 8 -38.28 -33.01 1.27
N VAL A 9 -37.04 -32.68 0.86
CA VAL A 9 -35.91 -33.63 0.89
C VAL A 9 -34.74 -32.98 1.64
N ILE A 10 -34.38 -33.59 2.77
CA ILE A 10 -33.23 -33.30 3.64
C ILE A 10 -32.08 -34.21 3.23
N GLY A 11 -30.86 -33.68 3.24
CA GLY A 11 -29.61 -34.45 3.33
C GLY A 11 -28.46 -33.48 3.61
N LEU A 12 -28.19 -33.09 4.86
CA LEU A 12 -27.41 -33.83 5.87
C LEU A 12 -26.00 -34.21 5.37
N PHE A 13 -25.05 -33.26 5.45
CA PHE A 13 -23.62 -33.57 5.50
C PHE A 13 -22.94 -32.60 6.48
N ILE A 14 -23.15 -32.85 7.77
CA ILE A 14 -22.50 -32.15 8.87
C ILE A 14 -21.42 -33.07 9.44
N LEU A 15 -20.19 -32.54 9.42
CA LEU A 15 -19.02 -32.78 10.29
C LEU A 15 -18.49 -34.22 10.43
N LEU A 16 -17.17 -34.37 10.27
CA LEU A 16 -16.25 -35.11 11.17
C LEU A 16 -14.87 -35.25 10.48
N PHE A 17 -14.01 -34.25 10.59
CA PHE A 17 -12.55 -34.51 10.57
C PHE A 17 -12.05 -34.50 12.01
N THR A 18 -12.18 -35.68 12.59
CA THR A 18 -11.70 -36.07 13.90
C THR A 18 -10.19 -35.98 13.98
N SER A 19 -9.71 -35.44 15.10
CA SER A 19 -8.33 -35.44 15.56
C SER A 19 -7.68 -36.82 15.43
N PHE A 20 -6.59 -36.89 14.67
CA PHE A 20 -5.77 -38.09 14.52
C PHE A 20 -4.81 -38.19 15.72
N GLN A 21 -5.08 -39.09 16.65
CA GLN A 21 -4.20 -39.42 17.78
C GLN A 21 -3.28 -40.57 17.38
N ILE A 22 -2.02 -40.28 17.04
CA ILE A 22 -0.99 -41.32 16.81
C ILE A 22 -0.41 -41.74 18.16
N LYS A 23 -0.68 -42.99 18.55
CA LYS A 23 -0.04 -43.67 19.68
C LYS A 23 1.07 -44.58 19.14
N THR A 24 2.33 -44.19 19.31
CA THR A 24 3.48 -45.06 19.08
C THR A 24 4.17 -45.37 20.40
N LYS A 25 4.10 -46.65 20.79
CA LYS A 25 4.88 -47.25 21.87
C LYS A 25 6.21 -47.69 21.25
N GLY A 26 7.30 -46.99 21.58
CA GLY A 26 8.64 -47.22 21.04
C GLY A 26 9.67 -47.38 22.15
N GLU A 27 10.43 -48.45 22.04
CA GLU A 27 11.45 -49.01 22.92
C GLU A 27 12.61 -48.06 23.24
N LEU A 28 13.13 -48.13 24.48
CA LEU A 28 14.27 -47.36 24.98
C LEU A 28 15.60 -47.93 24.44
N LEU A 29 16.34 -47.14 23.65
CA LEU A 29 17.78 -47.29 23.48
C LEU A 29 18.46 -45.99 23.90
N GLY A 30 19.21 -46.04 24.99
CA GLY A 30 19.91 -44.89 25.56
C GLY A 30 21.06 -44.45 24.66
N VAL A 31 20.97 -43.24 24.12
CA VAL A 31 22.10 -42.50 23.56
C VAL A 31 22.49 -41.44 24.59
N VAL A 32 23.69 -41.57 25.15
CA VAL A 32 24.31 -40.53 25.98
C VAL A 32 24.78 -39.42 25.03
N ILE A 33 23.97 -38.37 24.90
CA ILE A 33 24.36 -37.13 24.22
C ILE A 33 25.09 -36.22 25.20
N THR A 34 26.40 -36.06 25.01
CA THR A 34 27.20 -35.05 25.71
C THR A 34 26.80 -33.66 25.17
N PRO A 35 26.34 -32.71 26.00
CA PRO A 35 26.03 -31.37 25.50
C PRO A 35 27.32 -30.63 25.16
N THR A 36 27.55 -30.41 23.87
CA THR A 36 28.56 -29.44 23.39
C THR A 36 27.95 -28.05 23.50
N PHE A 37 28.47 -27.22 24.40
CA PHE A 37 28.11 -25.81 24.47
C PHE A 37 28.71 -25.07 23.28
N THR A 38 27.91 -24.87 22.23
CA THR A 38 28.27 -23.97 21.12
C THR A 38 28.18 -22.53 21.61
N PRO A 39 29.23 -21.69 21.48
CA PRO A 39 29.14 -20.29 21.87
C PRO A 39 28.11 -19.57 20.98
N SER A 40 27.13 -18.95 21.63
CA SER A 40 26.10 -18.12 20.98
C SER A 40 26.76 -16.90 20.31
N PRO A 41 26.42 -16.56 19.06
CA PRO A 41 26.97 -15.36 18.42
C PRO A 41 26.56 -14.11 19.19
N THR A 42 27.54 -13.27 19.54
CA THR A 42 27.35 -11.96 20.15
C THR A 42 26.51 -11.07 19.23
N PRO A 43 25.46 -10.38 19.72
CA PRO A 43 24.71 -9.44 18.89
C PRO A 43 25.66 -8.34 18.41
N THR A 44 25.83 -8.24 17.09
CA THR A 44 26.57 -7.15 16.46
C THR A 44 25.76 -5.86 16.64
N PRO A 45 26.38 -4.75 17.08
CA PRO A 45 25.67 -3.47 17.17
C PRO A 45 25.15 -3.07 15.79
N THR A 46 23.83 -2.98 15.66
CA THR A 46 23.18 -2.42 14.48
C THR A 46 23.49 -0.93 14.43
N ASN A 47 24.31 -0.50 13.46
CA ASN A 47 24.50 0.92 13.18
C ASN A 47 23.13 1.51 12.80
N ILE A 48 22.55 2.31 13.71
CA ILE A 48 21.37 3.12 13.42
C ILE A 48 21.81 4.18 12.40
N PRO A 49 21.24 4.23 11.18
CA PRO A 49 21.57 5.27 10.24
C PRO A 49 21.16 6.63 10.84
N THR A 50 22.12 7.54 10.89
CA THR A 50 21.87 8.94 11.25
C THR A 50 20.90 9.54 10.21
N PRO A 51 19.83 10.26 10.61
CA PRO A 51 18.95 10.90 9.65
C PRO A 51 19.78 11.86 8.80
N THR A 52 19.89 11.55 7.52
CA THR A 52 20.55 12.40 6.55
C THR A 52 19.60 13.57 6.28
N ASN A 53 20.06 14.80 6.46
CA ASN A 53 19.32 15.98 6.03
C ASN A 53 19.22 15.92 4.50
N THR A 54 18.13 15.34 3.99
CA THR A 54 17.79 15.39 2.57
C THR A 54 17.64 16.87 2.20
N PRO A 55 18.36 17.38 1.19
CA PRO A 55 18.19 18.76 0.75
C PRO A 55 16.73 18.98 0.41
N THR A 56 16.12 20.03 0.98
CA THR A 56 14.77 20.43 0.62
C THR A 56 14.79 20.77 -0.88
N PRO A 57 14.03 20.03 -1.72
CA PRO A 57 14.03 20.29 -3.15
C PRO A 57 13.56 21.72 -3.39
N THR A 58 14.29 22.45 -4.25
CA THR A 58 13.88 23.77 -4.67
C THR A 58 12.57 23.66 -5.45
N SER A 59 11.48 24.17 -4.88
CA SER A 59 10.82 25.34 -5.44
C SER A 59 10.43 25.34 -6.93
N MET A 60 10.22 24.22 -7.64
CA MET A 60 9.81 24.30 -9.05
C MET A 60 8.40 24.91 -9.15
N PRO A 61 8.19 25.91 -10.03
CA PRO A 61 6.90 26.57 -10.13
C PRO A 61 5.85 25.58 -10.67
N ILE A 62 4.80 25.36 -9.88
CA ILE A 62 3.67 24.48 -10.25
C ILE A 62 3.03 24.84 -11.60
N SER A 63 3.21 26.09 -12.06
CA SER A 63 2.76 26.57 -13.37
C SER A 63 3.40 25.86 -14.55
N GLU A 64 4.59 25.25 -14.38
CA GLU A 64 5.24 24.45 -15.44
C GLU A 64 4.42 23.22 -15.82
N PHE A 65 3.56 22.74 -14.92
CA PHE A 65 2.74 21.55 -15.11
C PHE A 65 1.26 21.85 -15.34
N GLU A 66 0.90 23.11 -15.61
CA GLU A 66 -0.50 23.56 -15.72
C GLU A 66 -1.30 22.74 -16.76
N ASN A 67 -0.68 22.36 -17.88
CA ASN A 67 -1.32 21.52 -18.89
C ASN A 67 -1.73 20.15 -18.33
N TYR A 68 -0.94 19.53 -17.47
CA TYR A 68 -1.30 18.24 -16.85
C TYR A 68 -2.42 18.41 -15.83
N PHE A 69 -2.40 19.49 -15.03
CA PHE A 69 -3.51 19.79 -14.13
C PHE A 69 -4.81 20.01 -14.89
N ASP A 70 -4.79 20.78 -15.98
CA ASP A 70 -5.96 21.02 -16.81
C ASP A 70 -6.48 19.74 -17.47
N GLN A 71 -5.59 19.00 -18.12
CA GLN A 71 -5.92 17.76 -18.81
C GLN A 71 -6.56 16.74 -17.87
N TYR A 72 -5.92 16.45 -16.72
CA TYR A 72 -6.37 15.37 -15.85
C TYR A 72 -7.52 15.79 -14.93
N ALA A 73 -7.61 17.07 -14.53
CA ALA A 73 -8.82 17.55 -13.86
C ALA A 73 -10.05 17.41 -14.75
N LYS A 74 -9.92 17.74 -16.04
CA LYS A 74 -10.98 17.55 -17.03
C LYS A 74 -11.28 16.07 -17.28
N GLN A 75 -10.25 15.24 -17.45
CA GLN A 75 -10.40 13.81 -17.75
C GLN A 75 -11.15 13.05 -16.63
N TYR A 76 -10.90 13.40 -15.37
CA TYR A 76 -11.49 12.74 -14.21
C TYR A 76 -12.65 13.52 -13.58
N GLU A 77 -13.08 14.62 -14.21
CA GLU A 77 -14.18 15.48 -13.76
C GLU A 77 -14.02 15.97 -12.31
N ILE A 78 -12.80 16.39 -11.94
CA ILE A 78 -12.49 16.92 -10.61
C ILE A 78 -12.14 18.41 -10.66
N ASP A 79 -12.20 19.06 -9.49
CA ASP A 79 -11.80 20.45 -9.36
C ASP A 79 -10.27 20.60 -9.49
N LYS A 80 -9.84 21.40 -10.50
CA LYS A 80 -8.43 21.64 -10.80
C LYS A 80 -7.71 22.35 -9.65
N ASP A 81 -8.37 23.33 -9.03
CA ASP A 81 -7.76 24.13 -7.98
C ASP A 81 -7.56 23.31 -6.70
N GLN A 82 -8.46 22.37 -6.40
CA GLN A 82 -8.30 21.39 -5.33
C GLN A 82 -7.13 20.45 -5.62
N LEU A 83 -6.98 19.97 -6.85
CA LEU A 83 -5.83 19.12 -7.24
C LEU A 83 -4.50 19.87 -7.05
N LYS A 84 -4.44 21.15 -7.45
CA LYS A 84 -3.27 22.02 -7.25
C LYS A 84 -3.02 22.34 -5.77
N LYS A 85 -4.08 22.59 -5.00
CA LYS A 85 -4.00 22.83 -3.55
C LYS A 85 -3.37 21.64 -2.83
N ILE A 86 -3.78 20.42 -3.17
CA ILE A 86 -3.20 19.19 -2.61
C ILE A 86 -1.72 19.06 -3.02
N ALA A 87 -1.39 19.23 -4.30
CA ALA A 87 0.01 19.17 -4.77
C ALA A 87 0.93 20.15 -4.01
N TYR A 88 0.47 21.39 -3.80
CA TYR A 88 1.22 22.39 -3.06
C TYR A 88 1.34 22.04 -1.56
N CYS A 89 0.26 21.54 -0.96
CA CYS A 89 0.27 21.13 0.44
C CYS A 89 1.22 19.95 0.72
N GLU A 90 1.26 18.96 -0.17
CA GLU A 90 2.06 17.75 0.02
C GLU A 90 3.55 17.96 -0.19
N SER A 91 3.93 18.74 -1.21
CA SER A 91 5.33 18.84 -1.63
C SER A 91 5.79 20.25 -2.01
N GLY A 92 4.93 21.26 -1.92
CA GLY A 92 5.15 22.54 -2.58
C GLY A 92 4.98 22.49 -4.11
N GLY A 93 4.42 21.39 -4.64
CA GLY A 93 4.28 21.17 -6.09
C GLY A 93 5.53 20.56 -6.74
N HIS A 94 6.37 19.85 -6.00
CA HIS A 94 7.64 19.30 -6.48
C HIS A 94 7.52 17.82 -6.85
N PRO A 95 7.63 17.45 -8.15
CA PRO A 95 7.63 16.06 -8.57
C PRO A 95 8.76 15.24 -7.93
N GLY A 96 9.92 15.84 -7.69
CA GLY A 96 11.07 15.17 -7.08
C GLY A 96 11.03 15.09 -5.55
N ALA A 97 9.94 15.51 -4.88
CA ALA A 97 9.87 15.48 -3.44
C ALA A 97 9.88 14.04 -2.89
N ALA A 98 10.62 13.84 -1.80
CA ALA A 98 10.75 12.57 -1.13
C ALA A 98 10.80 12.79 0.39
N ASN A 99 10.00 12.02 1.12
CA ASN A 99 9.98 12.01 2.58
C ASN A 99 9.75 10.58 3.07
N GLY A 100 10.84 9.84 3.30
CA GLY A 100 10.77 8.41 3.61
C GLY A 100 10.15 7.61 2.45
N GLU A 101 9.10 6.84 2.73
CA GLU A 101 8.39 6.05 1.71
C GLU A 101 7.48 6.88 0.79
N TYR A 102 7.18 8.11 1.19
CA TYR A 102 6.32 9.01 0.42
C TYR A 102 7.15 9.73 -0.64
N GLY A 103 6.74 9.64 -1.89
CA GLY A 103 7.43 10.26 -3.01
C GLY A 103 6.50 10.91 -4.02
N GLY A 104 7.01 11.89 -4.73
CA GLY A 104 6.28 12.58 -5.78
C GLY A 104 5.60 13.86 -5.33
N MET A 105 5.00 14.54 -6.30
CA MET A 105 4.27 15.80 -6.10
C MET A 105 3.11 15.66 -5.10
N PHE A 106 2.53 14.47 -5.00
CA PHE A 106 1.40 14.15 -4.12
C PHE A 106 1.76 13.22 -2.97
N GLN A 107 3.06 13.00 -2.74
CA GLN A 107 3.59 12.18 -1.65
C GLN A 107 2.90 10.80 -1.58
N PHE A 108 2.98 10.01 -2.64
CA PHE A 108 2.45 8.64 -2.64
C PHE A 108 3.42 7.64 -2.00
N THR A 109 2.92 6.71 -1.19
CA THR A 109 3.69 5.51 -0.81
C THR A 109 3.78 4.54 -1.99
N SER A 110 4.79 3.66 -2.00
CA SER A 110 4.94 2.62 -3.04
C SER A 110 3.70 1.73 -3.16
N GLU A 111 3.15 1.27 -2.03
CA GLU A 111 1.98 0.39 -2.00
C GLU A 111 0.72 1.07 -2.54
N THR A 112 0.53 2.32 -2.14
CA THR A 112 -0.57 3.15 -2.64
C THR A 112 -0.44 3.36 -4.15
N TRP A 113 0.77 3.64 -4.63
CA TRP A 113 1.04 3.83 -6.05
C TRP A 113 0.70 2.57 -6.84
N LEU A 114 1.23 1.43 -6.42
CA LEU A 114 0.99 0.13 -7.06
C LEU A 114 -0.50 -0.17 -7.17
N SER A 115 -1.24 -0.06 -6.07
CA SER A 115 -2.67 -0.35 -6.04
C SER A 115 -3.50 0.64 -6.86
N THR A 116 -3.15 1.93 -6.86
CA THR A 116 -3.87 2.96 -7.62
C THR A 116 -3.62 2.81 -9.13
N ARG A 117 -2.36 2.68 -9.54
CA ARG A 117 -1.99 2.49 -10.96
C ARG A 117 -2.51 1.17 -11.52
N SER A 118 -2.56 0.12 -10.70
CA SER A 118 -3.21 -1.14 -11.09
C SER A 118 -4.69 -0.96 -11.38
N GLN A 119 -5.42 -0.15 -10.59
CA GLN A 119 -6.83 0.16 -10.85
C GLN A 119 -7.02 1.00 -12.11
N MET A 120 -6.04 1.87 -12.44
CA MET A 120 -6.02 2.63 -13.68
C MET A 120 -5.69 1.77 -14.93
N GLY A 121 -5.19 0.54 -14.75
CA GLY A 121 -4.63 -0.24 -15.84
C GLY A 121 -3.36 0.37 -16.45
N ALA A 122 -2.59 1.11 -15.64
CA ALA A 122 -1.41 1.85 -16.07
C ALA A 122 -0.11 1.25 -15.49
N ASP A 123 1.06 1.70 -15.98
CA ASP A 123 2.36 1.23 -15.49
C ASP A 123 2.49 1.44 -13.97
N THR A 124 2.74 0.35 -13.25
CA THR A 124 2.78 0.29 -11.80
C THR A 124 4.15 0.57 -11.21
N ASN A 125 5.19 0.82 -12.01
CA ASN A 125 6.52 1.15 -11.52
C ASN A 125 6.47 2.29 -10.48
N PRO A 126 6.86 2.06 -9.21
CA PRO A 126 6.77 3.07 -8.16
C PRO A 126 7.61 4.31 -8.40
N ASP A 127 8.68 4.23 -9.20
CA ASP A 127 9.55 5.39 -9.47
C ASP A 127 8.84 6.45 -10.33
N LEU A 128 7.77 6.08 -11.04
CA LEU A 128 6.97 7.01 -11.83
C LEU A 128 6.23 8.04 -10.97
N ARG A 129 6.10 7.83 -9.65
CA ARG A 129 5.54 8.84 -8.74
C ARG A 129 6.34 10.13 -8.71
N PHE A 130 7.63 10.07 -9.08
CA PHE A 130 8.48 11.25 -9.17
C PHE A 130 8.34 12.01 -10.50
N GLY A 131 7.55 11.47 -11.46
CA GLY A 131 7.17 12.13 -12.69
C GLY A 131 5.97 13.05 -12.48
N ALA A 132 6.06 14.31 -12.92
CA ALA A 132 4.97 15.28 -12.74
C ALA A 132 3.67 14.79 -13.39
N LYS A 133 3.76 14.31 -14.64
CA LYS A 133 2.62 13.82 -15.42
C LYS A 133 1.92 12.65 -14.72
N GLU A 134 2.67 11.60 -14.40
CA GLU A 134 2.15 10.38 -13.80
C GLU A 134 1.61 10.66 -12.40
N SER A 135 2.28 11.51 -11.62
CA SER A 135 1.83 11.86 -10.26
C SER A 135 0.53 12.67 -10.28
N ILE A 136 0.38 13.64 -11.18
CA ILE A 136 -0.85 14.43 -11.35
C ILE A 136 -2.01 13.55 -11.84
N GLU A 137 -1.76 12.72 -12.85
CA GLU A 137 -2.76 11.78 -13.40
C GLU A 137 -3.29 10.83 -12.32
N THR A 138 -2.38 10.25 -11.53
CA THR A 138 -2.70 9.27 -10.48
C THR A 138 -3.46 9.91 -9.33
N ALA A 139 -3.10 11.14 -8.94
CA ALA A 139 -3.84 11.90 -7.94
C ALA A 139 -5.24 12.25 -8.43
N ALA A 140 -5.39 12.68 -9.67
CA ALA A 140 -6.70 13.01 -10.24
C ALA A 140 -7.63 11.78 -10.30
N PHE A 141 -7.10 10.62 -10.73
CA PHE A 141 -7.81 9.34 -10.68
C PHE A 141 -8.26 9.00 -9.24
N ARG A 142 -7.36 9.12 -8.27
CA ARG A 142 -7.68 8.74 -6.89
C ARG A 142 -8.73 9.65 -6.25
N ILE A 143 -8.70 10.95 -6.57
CA ILE A 143 -9.72 11.90 -6.11
C ILE A 143 -11.08 11.58 -6.71
N SER A 144 -11.17 11.23 -8.01
CA SER A 144 -12.45 10.89 -8.64
C SER A 144 -13.10 9.61 -8.08
N HIS A 145 -12.31 8.66 -7.57
CA HIS A 145 -12.81 7.38 -7.05
C HIS A 145 -13.00 7.33 -5.53
N GLY A 146 -12.15 8.03 -4.77
CA GLY A 146 -12.12 7.97 -3.30
C GLY A 146 -12.29 9.33 -2.61
N GLY A 147 -12.43 10.41 -3.38
CA GLY A 147 -12.42 11.77 -2.88
C GLY A 147 -11.07 12.21 -2.33
N ILE A 148 -11.06 13.33 -1.62
CA ILE A 148 -9.84 13.97 -1.10
C ILE A 148 -9.39 13.44 0.27
N ASN A 149 -10.10 12.47 0.85
CA ASN A 149 -9.83 11.97 2.21
C ASN A 149 -8.45 11.31 2.36
N ALA A 150 -7.86 10.83 1.25
CA ALA A 150 -6.48 10.36 1.23
C ALA A 150 -5.46 11.45 1.59
N TRP A 151 -5.85 12.73 1.46
CA TRP A 151 -5.07 13.91 1.82
C TRP A 151 -5.80 14.74 2.89
N ALA A 152 -6.14 14.09 4.01
CA ALA A 152 -6.96 14.69 5.07
C ALA A 152 -6.39 16.01 5.65
N ASN A 153 -5.07 16.20 5.58
CA ASN A 153 -4.39 17.41 6.04
C ASN A 153 -4.37 18.54 5.01
N CYS A 154 -4.78 18.26 3.76
CA CYS A 154 -4.67 19.16 2.61
C CYS A 154 -6.01 19.47 1.93
N LYS A 155 -7.12 19.13 2.60
CA LYS A 155 -8.49 19.39 2.11
C LYS A 155 -8.88 20.86 2.17
#